data_AF-A0A2T4CCA8-F1
#
_entry.id   AF-A0A2T4CCA8-F1
#
_cell.length_a   1.000
_cell.length_b   1.000
_cell.length_c   1.000
_cell.angle_alpha   90.00
_cell.angle_beta   90.00
_cell.angle_gamma   90.00
#
_symmetry.space_group_name_H-M   'P 1'
#
loop_
_entity.id
_entity.type
_entity.pdbx_description
1 polymer ?
#
loop_
_entity_poly.entity_id
_entity_poly.type
_entity_poly.pdbx_seq_one_letter_code
_entity_poly.pdbx_strand_id
1 'polypeptide(L)'
;MAPHPTLKATFAARSETATHPLTAYLFKLMDLKASNLCLSADVPTARELLYLADKIGPSIACVEAAREHKDFVMGFISQETLNTEPDDAFIHMTPGCQLPPDDEDPQTNGSVGGDGQGQQYNTPHKLIGIAGSDIAIVGRGILKASDPVEEAERYRSAAWKAYTERLLR
;
A
#
# COMPACT_ATOMS: atom_id res chain seq x y z
N MET A 1 -7.54 -3.76 -32.34
CA MET A 1 -8.75 -3.79 -31.49
C MET A 1 -9.17 -2.34 -31.24
N ALA A 2 -10.45 -1.99 -31.34
CA ALA A 2 -10.88 -0.61 -31.06
C ALA A 2 -10.64 -0.27 -29.57
N PRO A 3 -10.19 0.94 -29.23
CA PRO A 3 -9.97 1.33 -27.84
C PRO A 3 -11.28 1.32 -27.05
N HIS A 4 -11.21 0.86 -25.80
CA HIS A 4 -12.37 0.73 -24.92
C HIS A 4 -13.06 2.10 -24.69
N PRO A 5 -14.41 2.18 -24.67
CA PRO A 5 -15.14 3.46 -24.55
C PRO A 5 -14.76 4.31 -23.33
N THR A 6 -14.36 3.69 -22.23
CA THR A 6 -13.93 4.41 -21.00
C THR A 6 -12.70 5.29 -21.20
N LEU A 7 -11.92 5.06 -22.27
CA LEU A 7 -10.74 5.86 -22.61
C LEU A 7 -11.11 7.21 -23.27
N LYS A 8 -12.38 7.38 -23.66
CA LYS A 8 -12.89 8.60 -24.32
C LYS A 8 -13.93 9.36 -23.48
N ALA A 9 -14.29 8.83 -22.31
CA ALA A 9 -15.26 9.45 -21.40
C ALA A 9 -14.54 10.26 -20.31
N THR A 10 -15.10 11.43 -19.96
CA THR A 10 -14.61 12.26 -18.85
C THR A 10 -14.80 11.56 -17.50
N PHE A 11 -14.09 12.02 -16.46
CA PHE A 11 -14.34 11.51 -15.12
C PHE A 11 -15.78 11.82 -14.66
N ALA A 12 -16.30 13.03 -14.90
CA ALA A 12 -17.73 13.32 -14.66
C ALA A 12 -18.68 12.29 -15.30
N ALA A 13 -18.55 12.02 -16.61
CA ALA A 13 -19.44 11.07 -17.31
C ALA A 13 -19.28 9.63 -16.82
N ARG A 14 -18.04 9.23 -16.48
CA ARG A 14 -17.76 7.93 -15.86
C ARG A 14 -18.33 7.84 -14.45
N SER A 15 -18.45 8.95 -13.72
CA SER A 15 -19.03 8.97 -12.38
C SER A 15 -20.53 8.65 -12.40
N GLU A 16 -21.25 9.09 -13.44
CA GLU A 16 -22.70 8.88 -13.59
C GLU A 16 -23.06 7.43 -13.97
N THR A 17 -22.13 6.73 -14.61
CA THR A 17 -22.36 5.39 -15.20
C THR A 17 -21.63 4.27 -14.47
N ALA A 18 -20.74 4.60 -13.52
CA ALA A 18 -20.05 3.61 -12.71
C ALA A 18 -21.06 2.85 -11.84
N THR A 19 -21.08 1.53 -11.99
CA THR A 19 -21.94 0.64 -11.20
C THR A 19 -21.49 0.54 -9.74
N HIS A 20 -20.20 0.74 -9.49
CA HIS A 20 -19.63 0.72 -8.15
C HIS A 20 -19.59 2.13 -7.54
N PRO A 21 -20.20 2.37 -6.37
CA PRO A 21 -20.31 3.70 -5.78
C PRO A 21 -18.95 4.34 -5.47
N LEU A 22 -17.93 3.56 -5.06
CA LEU A 22 -16.55 4.06 -4.88
C LEU A 22 -15.95 4.61 -6.18
N THR A 23 -16.15 3.91 -7.28
CA THR A 23 -15.64 4.32 -8.60
C THR A 23 -16.34 5.59 -9.06
N ALA A 24 -17.65 5.70 -8.81
CA ALA A 24 -18.41 6.92 -9.09
C ALA A 24 -17.88 8.12 -8.28
N TYR A 25 -17.74 7.94 -6.96
CA TYR A 25 -17.26 8.97 -6.06
C TYR A 25 -15.82 9.42 -6.39
N LEU A 26 -14.92 8.47 -6.65
CA LEU A 26 -13.55 8.77 -7.03
C LEU A 26 -13.49 9.56 -8.34
N PHE A 27 -14.25 9.18 -9.37
CA PHE A 27 -14.30 9.97 -10.60
C PHE A 27 -14.86 11.37 -10.36
N LYS A 28 -15.88 11.52 -9.50
CA LYS A 28 -16.39 12.83 -9.11
C LYS A 28 -15.32 13.68 -8.42
N LEU A 29 -14.53 13.10 -7.50
CA LEU A 29 -13.42 13.80 -6.86
C LEU A 29 -12.31 14.18 -7.84
N MET A 30 -11.96 13.27 -8.75
CA MET A 30 -10.92 13.52 -9.77
C MET A 30 -11.32 14.67 -10.70
N ASP A 31 -12.60 14.72 -11.07
CA ASP A 31 -13.17 15.79 -11.88
C ASP A 31 -13.22 17.12 -11.10
N LEU A 32 -13.80 17.12 -9.89
CA LEU A 32 -13.92 18.29 -9.03
C LEU A 32 -12.58 18.92 -8.65
N LYS A 33 -11.57 18.08 -8.37
CA LYS A 33 -10.22 18.52 -7.98
C LYS A 33 -9.28 18.68 -9.16
N ALA A 34 -9.75 18.42 -10.39
CA ALA A 34 -8.93 18.38 -11.60
C ALA A 34 -7.62 17.58 -11.40
N SER A 35 -7.70 16.45 -10.69
CA SER A 35 -6.54 15.64 -10.32
C SER A 35 -6.86 14.16 -10.47
N ASN A 36 -6.05 13.50 -11.28
CA ASN A 36 -5.99 12.04 -11.42
C ASN A 36 -4.64 11.49 -10.95
N LEU A 37 -3.91 12.29 -10.17
CA LEU A 37 -2.60 11.95 -9.63
C LEU A 37 -2.79 11.19 -8.31
N CYS A 38 -2.27 9.97 -8.26
CA CYS A 38 -2.10 9.22 -7.02
C CYS A 38 -0.64 9.38 -6.57
N LEU A 39 -0.43 9.87 -5.34
CA LEU A 39 0.90 9.97 -4.75
C LEU A 39 1.26 8.63 -4.10
N SER A 40 2.29 7.96 -4.62
CA SER A 40 2.98 6.87 -3.92
C SER A 40 4.04 7.49 -3.01
N ALA A 41 3.70 7.72 -1.74
CA ALA A 41 4.60 8.38 -0.79
C ALA A 41 5.55 7.37 -0.13
N ASP A 42 6.64 7.03 -0.82
CA ASP A 42 7.69 6.13 -0.31
C ASP A 42 8.68 6.88 0.59
N VAL A 43 8.26 7.13 1.83
CA VAL A 43 9.09 7.80 2.84
C VAL A 43 9.40 6.89 4.03
N PRO A 44 10.60 7.04 4.64
CA PRO A 44 11.12 6.11 5.63
C PRO A 44 10.44 6.22 7.00
N THR A 45 9.61 7.24 7.25
CA THR A 45 8.98 7.47 8.56
C THR A 45 7.56 8.03 8.46
N ALA A 46 6.72 7.68 9.45
CA ALA A 46 5.45 8.32 9.77
C ALA A 46 5.47 9.84 9.61
N ARG A 47 6.49 10.45 10.20
CA ARG A 47 6.64 11.90 10.30
C ARG A 47 6.85 12.54 8.94
N GLU A 48 7.66 11.92 8.09
CA GLU A 48 7.88 12.40 6.71
C GLU A 48 6.64 12.20 5.84
N LEU A 49 5.88 11.12 6.07
CA LEU A 49 4.60 10.88 5.38
C LEU A 49 3.59 11.95 5.73
N LEU A 50 3.42 12.23 7.02
CA LEU A 50 2.53 13.27 7.53
C LEU A 50 2.96 14.66 7.06
N TYR A 51 4.27 14.96 7.03
CA TYR A 51 4.79 16.22 6.53
C TYR A 51 4.52 16.43 5.03
N LEU A 52 4.80 15.41 4.21
CA LEU A 52 4.55 15.48 2.77
C LEU A 52 3.05 15.61 2.50
N ALA A 53 2.23 14.84 3.17
CA ALA A 53 0.80 14.96 2.96
C ALA A 53 0.24 16.30 3.50
N ASP A 54 0.73 16.86 4.59
CA ASP A 54 0.37 18.24 4.98
C ASP A 54 0.75 19.29 3.91
N LYS A 55 1.85 19.06 3.18
CA LYS A 55 2.33 19.95 2.10
C LYS A 55 1.68 19.74 0.74
N ILE A 56 1.26 18.52 0.42
CA ILE A 56 0.79 18.12 -0.93
C ILE A 56 -0.73 17.85 -0.94
N GLY A 57 -1.35 17.63 0.23
CA GLY A 57 -2.78 17.39 0.42
C GLY A 57 -3.08 16.43 1.60
N PRO A 58 -4.09 16.72 2.44
CA PRO A 58 -4.08 16.43 3.87
C PRO A 58 -4.17 14.93 4.22
N SER A 59 -3.07 14.30 4.68
CA SER A 59 -3.06 12.90 5.17
C SER A 59 -3.96 12.70 6.37
N ILE A 60 -3.93 13.65 7.31
CA ILE A 60 -4.80 13.61 8.49
C ILE A 60 -6.26 13.62 8.02
N ALA A 61 -6.63 14.48 7.06
CA ALA A 61 -7.99 14.45 6.52
C ALA A 61 -8.32 13.17 5.74
N CYS A 62 -7.34 12.49 5.13
CA CYS A 62 -7.58 11.19 4.50
C CYS A 62 -7.87 10.08 5.52
N VAL A 63 -7.13 10.06 6.64
CA VAL A 63 -7.38 9.10 7.73
C VAL A 63 -8.68 9.45 8.44
N GLU A 64 -8.94 10.72 8.74
CA GLU A 64 -10.21 11.18 9.33
C GLU A 64 -11.40 10.89 8.41
N ALA A 65 -11.30 11.17 7.10
CA ALA A 65 -12.36 10.83 6.15
C ALA A 65 -12.58 9.31 6.04
N ALA A 66 -11.52 8.51 6.13
CA ALA A 66 -11.66 7.06 6.19
C ALA A 66 -12.39 6.61 7.47
N ARG A 67 -12.09 7.24 8.62
CA ARG A 67 -12.78 7.00 9.90
C ARG A 67 -14.24 7.40 9.86
N GLU A 68 -14.58 8.51 9.20
CA GLU A 68 -15.96 8.96 8.98
C GLU A 68 -16.74 8.03 8.02
N HIS A 69 -16.04 7.22 7.24
CA HIS A 69 -16.60 6.35 6.20
C HIS A 69 -16.12 4.90 6.32
N LYS A 70 -16.10 4.34 7.54
CA LYS A 70 -15.66 2.95 7.84
C LYS A 70 -16.48 1.86 7.16
N ASP A 71 -17.71 2.14 6.76
CA ASP A 71 -18.56 1.26 5.95
C ASP A 71 -18.08 1.15 4.49
N PHE A 72 -17.15 2.01 4.09
CA PHE A 72 -16.74 2.22 2.71
C PHE A 72 -15.23 2.13 2.50
N VAL A 73 -14.42 2.73 3.38
CA VAL A 73 -12.96 2.67 3.32
C VAL A 73 -12.48 1.44 4.09
N MET A 74 -11.91 0.49 3.36
CA MET A 74 -11.42 -0.76 3.94
C MET A 74 -9.97 -0.69 4.46
N GLY A 75 -9.18 0.30 4.04
CA GLY A 75 -7.74 0.21 4.19
C GLY A 75 -6.91 1.29 3.50
N PHE A 76 -5.60 1.19 3.69
CA PHE A 76 -4.61 2.11 3.13
C PHE A 76 -3.47 1.37 2.44
N ILE A 77 -2.88 2.05 1.46
CA ILE A 77 -1.53 1.73 0.98
C ILE A 77 -0.55 2.61 1.77
N SER A 78 0.27 2.00 2.63
CA SER A 78 1.18 2.73 3.51
C SER A 78 2.38 1.88 3.91
N GLN A 79 3.45 2.51 4.40
CA GLN A 79 4.66 1.81 4.89
C GLN A 79 4.54 1.36 6.36
N GLU A 80 3.50 1.79 7.06
CA GLU A 80 3.19 1.48 8.46
C GLU A 80 1.69 1.55 8.72
N THR A 81 1.23 0.97 9.83
CA THR A 81 -0.16 1.03 10.26
C THR A 81 -0.56 2.47 10.62
N LEU A 82 -1.74 2.86 10.14
CA LEU A 82 -2.43 4.09 10.50
C LEU A 82 -3.56 3.85 11.51
N ASN A 83 -3.76 2.60 11.96
CA ASN A 83 -4.69 2.28 13.03
C ASN A 83 -4.09 2.79 14.35
N THR A 84 -4.56 3.95 14.81
CA THR A 84 -4.13 4.58 16.07
C THR A 84 -5.26 4.72 17.08
N GLU A 85 -6.51 4.75 16.60
CA GLU A 85 -7.69 4.86 17.45
C GLU A 85 -8.25 3.47 17.80
N PRO A 86 -8.94 3.31 18.96
CA PRO A 86 -9.43 2.01 19.42
C PRO A 86 -10.41 1.31 18.48
N ASP A 87 -11.11 2.06 17.64
CA ASP A 87 -12.12 1.56 16.70
C ASP A 87 -11.64 1.56 15.23
N ASP A 88 -10.34 1.80 15.01
CA ASP A 88 -9.73 1.62 13.71
C ASP A 88 -9.64 0.13 13.37
N ALA A 89 -10.16 -0.24 12.20
CA ALA A 89 -10.16 -1.60 11.68
C ALA A 89 -9.74 -1.65 10.21
N PHE A 90 -8.85 -0.74 9.80
CA PHE A 90 -8.40 -0.62 8.43
C PHE A 90 -7.29 -1.63 8.10
N ILE A 91 -7.36 -2.21 6.91
CA ILE A 91 -6.33 -3.10 6.35
C ILE A 91 -5.20 -2.26 5.78
N HIS A 92 -3.95 -2.61 6.08
CA HIS A 92 -2.78 -1.96 5.52
C HIS A 92 -2.08 -2.88 4.53
N MET A 93 -1.83 -2.34 3.32
CA MET A 93 -1.08 -3.04 2.28
C MET A 93 0.17 -2.24 1.92
N THR A 94 1.33 -2.89 1.88
CA THR A 94 2.61 -2.19 1.73
C THR A 94 3.40 -2.68 0.52
N PRO A 95 3.61 -1.84 -0.51
CA PRO A 95 4.53 -2.14 -1.61
C PRO A 95 5.99 -1.98 -1.18
N GLY A 96 6.89 -2.51 -2.01
CA GLY A 96 8.33 -2.49 -1.71
C GLY A 96 8.72 -3.58 -0.71
N CYS A 97 8.02 -4.70 -0.67
CA CYS A 97 8.47 -5.85 0.10
C CYS A 97 9.52 -6.65 -0.68
N GLN A 98 10.65 -6.94 -0.03
CA GLN A 98 11.70 -7.80 -0.60
C GLN A 98 12.34 -8.66 0.49
N LEU A 99 12.55 -9.94 0.16
CA LEU A 99 13.35 -10.85 0.97
C LEU A 99 14.84 -10.62 0.71
N PRO A 100 15.69 -10.83 1.73
CA PRO A 100 17.13 -10.91 1.51
C PRO A 100 17.47 -12.19 0.70
N PRO A 101 18.71 -12.28 0.17
CA PRO A 101 19.22 -13.48 -0.49
C PRO A 101 19.06 -14.76 0.36
N ASP A 102 19.08 -15.92 -0.29
CA ASP A 102 18.75 -17.23 0.30
C ASP A 102 19.66 -17.65 1.45
N ASP A 103 20.88 -17.12 1.49
CA ASP A 103 21.90 -17.36 2.49
C ASP A 103 21.84 -16.38 3.68
N GLU A 104 20.95 -15.38 3.63
CA GLU A 104 20.78 -14.38 4.68
C GLU A 104 19.50 -14.59 5.49
N ASP A 105 19.56 -14.25 6.78
CA ASP A 105 18.41 -14.36 7.68
C ASP A 105 17.30 -13.36 7.26
N PRO A 106 16.09 -13.84 6.92
CA PRO A 106 14.92 -13.00 6.60
C PRO A 106 14.51 -12.04 7.72
N GLN A 107 14.96 -12.28 8.96
CA GLN A 107 14.72 -11.43 10.12
C GLN A 107 15.72 -10.27 10.26
N THR A 108 16.76 -10.17 9.43
CA THR A 108 17.68 -9.02 9.49
C THR A 108 16.90 -7.71 9.27
N ASN A 109 17.09 -6.72 10.16
CA ASN A 109 16.51 -5.38 10.07
C ASN A 109 17.08 -4.55 8.88
N GLY A 110 17.73 -5.21 7.92
CA GLY A 110 18.40 -4.58 6.79
C GLY A 110 17.40 -4.04 5.78
N SER A 111 17.60 -2.78 5.39
CA SER A 111 17.13 -2.28 4.11
C SER A 111 17.77 -3.10 3.00
N VAL A 112 16.98 -3.85 2.24
CA VAL A 112 17.48 -4.48 1.00
C VAL A 112 17.74 -3.34 0.01
N GLY A 113 18.89 -3.36 -0.68
CA GLY A 113 19.31 -2.27 -1.55
C GLY A 113 18.21 -1.86 -2.54
N GLY A 114 17.88 -0.56 -2.59
CA GLY A 114 16.96 0.02 -3.55
C GLY A 114 17.41 -0.22 -4.99
N ASP A 115 16.47 -0.28 -5.92
CA ASP A 115 16.72 -0.45 -7.35
C ASP A 115 17.30 0.79 -8.06
N GLY A 116 17.71 1.80 -7.29
CA GLY A 116 18.15 3.10 -7.79
C GLY A 116 17.04 4.00 -8.33
N GLN A 117 15.76 3.63 -8.20
CA GLN A 117 14.60 4.43 -8.65
C GLN A 117 13.72 4.93 -7.51
N GLY A 118 14.27 4.99 -6.30
CA GLY A 118 13.56 5.51 -5.12
C GLY A 118 12.64 4.50 -4.44
N GLN A 119 12.56 3.25 -4.92
CA GLN A 119 11.83 2.20 -4.20
C GLN A 119 12.61 1.81 -2.94
N GLN A 120 12.02 2.04 -1.77
CA GLN A 120 12.54 1.52 -0.51
C GLN A 120 12.07 0.08 -0.34
N TYR A 121 13.02 -0.83 -0.11
CA TYR A 121 12.70 -2.23 0.15
C TYR A 121 12.79 -2.55 1.63
N ASN A 122 11.72 -3.16 2.14
CA ASN A 122 11.60 -3.62 3.52
C ASN A 122 11.28 -5.11 3.54
N THR A 123 11.80 -5.81 4.55
CA THR A 123 11.53 -7.24 4.73
C THR A 123 10.09 -7.47 5.22
N PRO A 124 9.52 -8.67 5.00
CA PRO A 124 8.23 -9.03 5.61
C PRO A 124 8.23 -8.86 7.14
N HIS A 125 9.36 -9.14 7.81
CA HIS A 125 9.50 -8.93 9.25
C HIS A 125 9.31 -7.46 9.64
N LYS A 126 9.97 -6.54 8.92
CA LYS A 126 9.81 -5.11 9.16
C LYS A 126 8.40 -4.63 8.85
N LEU A 127 7.83 -4.99 7.70
CA LEU A 127 6.53 -4.50 7.27
C LEU A 127 5.38 -5.03 8.12
N ILE A 128 5.31 -6.36 8.27
CA ILE A 128 4.21 -7.02 8.96
C ILE A 128 4.47 -7.03 10.47
N GLY A 129 5.67 -7.44 10.89
CA GLY A 129 5.99 -7.67 12.29
C GLY A 129 6.22 -6.40 13.11
N ILE A 130 6.84 -5.37 12.53
CA ILE A 130 7.22 -4.14 13.23
C ILE A 130 6.29 -2.98 12.86
N ALA A 131 6.12 -2.72 11.56
CA ALA A 131 5.36 -1.57 11.07
C ALA A 131 3.84 -1.79 11.09
N GLY A 132 3.37 -3.00 11.44
CA GLY A 132 1.95 -3.27 11.64
C GLY A 132 1.13 -3.44 10.37
N SER A 133 1.76 -3.60 9.20
CA SER A 133 1.05 -3.87 7.95
C SER A 133 0.38 -5.25 7.96
N ASP A 134 -0.68 -5.44 7.18
CA ASP A 134 -1.42 -6.70 7.10
C ASP A 134 -1.02 -7.50 5.85
N ILE A 135 -0.69 -6.80 4.77
CA ILE A 135 -0.42 -7.39 3.47
C ILE A 135 0.87 -6.79 2.88
N ALA A 136 1.83 -7.65 2.56
CA ALA A 136 2.99 -7.27 1.77
C ALA A 136 2.68 -7.36 0.27
N ILE A 137 2.94 -6.28 -0.48
CA ILE A 137 2.83 -6.26 -1.94
C ILE A 137 4.24 -6.48 -2.51
N VAL A 138 4.42 -7.65 -3.13
CA VAL A 138 5.69 -8.08 -3.72
C VAL A 138 5.57 -8.10 -5.24
N GLY A 139 6.48 -7.40 -5.92
CA GLY A 139 6.54 -7.39 -7.38
C GLY A 139 7.77 -8.11 -7.89
N ARG A 140 8.84 -7.35 -8.10
CA ARG A 140 10.06 -7.84 -8.76
C ARG A 140 10.76 -8.98 -8.04
N GLY A 141 10.67 -9.05 -6.71
CA GLY A 141 11.24 -10.16 -5.94
C GLY A 141 10.76 -11.52 -6.44
N ILE A 142 9.46 -11.66 -6.69
CA ILE A 142 8.88 -12.90 -7.23
C ILE A 142 9.04 -12.96 -8.75
N LEU A 143 8.70 -11.89 -9.47
CA LEU A 143 8.62 -11.90 -10.94
C LEU A 143 9.98 -12.11 -11.64
N LYS A 144 11.08 -11.80 -10.97
CA LYS A 144 12.44 -11.97 -11.53
C LYS A 144 13.19 -13.16 -10.91
N ALA A 145 12.57 -13.91 -10.01
CA ALA A 145 13.19 -15.09 -9.44
C ALA A 145 13.39 -16.18 -10.49
N SER A 146 14.41 -17.02 -10.29
CA SER A 146 14.63 -18.21 -11.11
C SER A 146 13.47 -19.21 -10.99
N ASP A 147 12.88 -19.31 -9.81
CA ASP A 147 11.64 -20.06 -9.55
C ASP A 147 10.62 -19.13 -8.85
N PRO A 148 9.70 -18.50 -9.60
CA PRO A 148 8.69 -17.61 -9.02
C PRO A 148 7.70 -18.29 -8.08
N VAL A 149 7.49 -19.60 -8.20
CA VAL A 149 6.53 -20.33 -7.36
C VAL A 149 7.15 -20.62 -6.00
N GLU A 150 8.39 -21.12 -5.99
CA GLU A 150 9.17 -21.30 -4.77
C GLU A 150 9.38 -19.97 -4.06
N GLU A 151 9.73 -18.91 -4.80
CA GLU A 151 9.93 -17.58 -4.25
C GLU A 151 8.65 -17.02 -3.62
N ALA A 152 7.50 -17.16 -4.28
CA ALA A 152 6.22 -16.74 -3.72
C ALA A 152 5.91 -17.46 -2.39
N GLU A 153 6.23 -18.75 -2.29
CA GLU A 153 6.04 -19.53 -1.06
C GLU A 153 6.96 -19.07 0.08
N ARG A 154 8.19 -18.63 -0.25
CA ARG A 154 9.08 -18.00 0.72
C ARG A 154 8.51 -16.69 1.26
N TYR A 155 8.02 -15.80 0.39
CA TYR A 155 7.37 -14.55 0.83
C TYR A 155 6.14 -14.84 1.69
N ARG A 156 5.29 -15.80 1.28
CA ARG A 156 4.11 -16.21 2.05
C ARG A 156 4.48 -16.69 3.44
N SER A 157 5.48 -17.56 3.55
CA SER A 157 5.96 -18.11 4.83
C SER A 157 6.57 -17.04 5.72
N ALA A 158 7.39 -16.15 5.17
CA ALA A 158 8.04 -15.07 5.92
C ALA A 158 7.02 -14.03 6.44
N ALA A 159 6.06 -13.61 5.61
CA ALA A 159 5.00 -12.68 6.00
C ALA A 159 4.09 -13.28 7.08
N TRP A 160 3.71 -14.56 6.93
CA TRP A 160 2.89 -15.25 7.93
C TRP A 160 3.62 -15.43 9.26
N LYS A 161 4.90 -15.81 9.22
CA LYS A 161 5.76 -15.90 10.42
C LYS A 161 5.79 -14.54 11.14
N ALA A 162 6.07 -13.45 10.41
CA ALA A 162 6.10 -12.11 10.98
C ALA A 162 4.76 -11.68 11.61
N TYR A 163 3.63 -12.03 10.98
CA TYR A 163 2.30 -11.83 11.56
C TYR A 163 2.12 -12.62 12.86
N THR A 164 2.42 -13.93 12.86
CA THR A 164 2.25 -14.76 14.07
C THR A 164 3.17 -14.34 15.21
N GLU A 165 4.39 -13.89 14.92
CA GLU A 165 5.31 -13.36 15.93
C GLU A 165 4.80 -12.04 16.52
N ARG A 166 4.19 -11.17 15.70
CA ARG A 166 3.56 -9.93 16.17
C ARG A 166 2.46 -10.18 17.18
N LEU A 167 1.66 -11.25 17.00
CA LEU A 167 0.57 -11.60 17.92
C LEU A 167 1.05 -12.05 19.32
N LEU A 168 2.31 -12.46 19.44
CA LEU A 168 2.89 -12.97 20.68
C LEU A 168 3.56 -11.88 21.53
N ARG A 169 3.55 -10.63 21.06
CA ARG A 169 4.10 -9.45 21.76
C ARG A 169 3.01 -8.70 22.48
#